data_AF-A0A4S8I9Q3-F1
#
_entry.id   AF-A0A4S8I9Q3-F1
#
_cell.length_a   1.000
_cell.length_b   1.000
_cell.length_c   1.000
_cell.angle_alpha   90.00
_cell.angle_beta   90.00
_cell.angle_gamma   90.00
#
_symmetry.space_group_name_H-M   'P 1'
#
loop_
_entity.id
_entity.type
_entity.pdbx_description
1 polymer ?
#
loop_
_entity_poly.entity_id
_entity_poly.type
_entity_poly.pdbx_seq_one_letter_code
_entity_poly.pdbx_strand_id
1 'polypeptide(L)'
;MRKDCAGNGPPSGKADKDWIHSLLSFRHGLLSDMELMKEKFAKLLLGEDMSGGGTGVSSALALSNAITNLAASVFGEQWRLEPMSEERKARWRKEVEWLLSVSDHIVEFVPSQQVSGDGKSMEIMITQQRKDLRMNIPALRKLDAMLIEYLDNFKQQNEFWYVSRDADESEKGNVQRTDDKWWLPTVRVPPSGLSEASRKWIQHQKELVNQVLKAAMAINANVLMEMEIPEDYIESLPKNGRSSLGETLYKNITDEDFDAETFLASVDLSTEHKILDLKNRIEASVVIWKRKMNNKDAKSSWGSAISSAISMEKREQFEDRAETILLILKHRFPGIPQSALDISKIQYNKDVGYSILESYSRILESLAFTVMSRIEDVLHADSVTRDQSLAGSETRPSVADSEPIAGIATPLDPAEEIDKLNNMEANNSMTLSDFMGWQFDIDTQTKKEDEDGKLVKQPPSIVVANNKLSNLEKLETWEA
;
A
#
# COMPACT_ATOMS: atom_id res chain seq x y z
N MET A 1 11.39 50.56 -54.43
CA MET A 1 12.65 49.81 -54.27
C MET A 1 12.32 48.33 -54.37
N ARG A 2 12.89 47.65 -55.38
CA ARG A 2 12.82 46.20 -55.61
C ARG A 2 13.56 45.44 -54.50
N LYS A 3 13.06 44.25 -54.15
CA LYS A 3 13.79 42.97 -53.94
C LYS A 3 12.75 41.91 -53.54
N ASP A 4 12.36 41.06 -54.48
CA ASP A 4 12.91 39.71 -54.69
C ASP A 4 12.41 38.71 -53.66
N CYS A 5 11.41 37.91 -54.04
CA CYS A 5 11.19 36.52 -53.58
C CYS A 5 10.23 35.84 -54.58
N ALA A 6 10.72 35.58 -55.78
CA ALA A 6 10.20 34.50 -56.62
C ALA A 6 11.01 33.24 -56.30
N GLY A 7 10.31 32.14 -55.98
CA GLY A 7 10.90 30.80 -55.94
C GLY A 7 11.00 30.18 -54.55
N ASN A 8 9.93 29.50 -54.13
CA ASN A 8 9.99 28.08 -53.82
C ASN A 8 8.55 27.53 -53.82
N GLY A 9 8.31 26.51 -54.66
CA GLY A 9 7.02 25.89 -54.88
C GLY A 9 6.44 25.18 -53.65
N PRO A 10 5.27 24.55 -53.77
CA PRO A 10 4.64 23.85 -52.65
C PRO A 10 5.61 22.78 -52.10
N PRO A 11 5.73 22.61 -50.77
CA PRO A 11 6.55 21.55 -50.24
C PRO A 11 5.98 20.22 -50.73
N SER A 12 6.91 19.38 -51.19
CA SER A 12 6.65 18.11 -51.86
C SER A 12 5.65 17.21 -51.12
N GLY A 13 4.76 16.56 -51.87
CA GLY A 13 3.65 15.72 -51.39
C GLY A 13 4.03 14.41 -50.67
N LYS A 14 5.20 14.35 -50.02
CA LYS A 14 5.57 13.31 -49.04
C LYS A 14 5.22 13.76 -47.60
N ALA A 15 5.56 14.99 -47.22
CA ALA A 15 5.27 15.51 -45.87
C ALA A 15 3.76 15.59 -45.56
N ASP A 16 2.94 15.89 -46.57
CA ASP A 16 1.49 15.96 -46.46
C ASP A 16 0.85 14.56 -46.32
N LYS A 17 1.45 13.54 -46.97
CA LYS A 17 1.02 12.14 -46.83
C LYS A 17 1.39 11.57 -45.47
N ASP A 18 2.57 11.88 -44.95
CA ASP A 18 3.02 11.42 -43.63
C ASP A 18 2.17 12.03 -42.51
N TRP A 19 1.78 13.30 -42.63
CA TRP A 19 0.84 13.95 -41.72
C TRP A 19 -0.57 13.33 -41.79
N ILE A 20 -1.10 13.09 -43.00
CA ILE A 20 -2.40 12.43 -43.18
C ILE A 20 -2.36 10.99 -42.65
N HIS A 21 -1.28 10.23 -42.90
CA HIS A 21 -1.10 8.89 -42.35
C HIS A 21 -0.99 8.91 -40.81
N SER A 22 -0.28 9.88 -40.23
CA SER A 22 -0.21 10.06 -38.78
C SER A 22 -1.57 10.41 -38.18
N LEU A 23 -2.34 11.29 -38.81
CA LEU A 23 -3.69 11.67 -38.38
C LEU A 23 -4.69 10.49 -38.51
N LEU A 24 -4.59 9.71 -39.58
CA LEU A 24 -5.42 8.51 -39.80
C LEU A 24 -5.05 7.39 -38.82
N SER A 25 -3.77 7.21 -38.52
CA SER A 25 -3.26 6.26 -37.52
C SER A 25 -3.70 6.68 -36.11
N PHE A 26 -3.62 7.98 -35.79
CA PHE A 26 -4.10 8.53 -34.53
C PHE A 26 -5.63 8.35 -34.37
N ARG A 27 -6.40 8.63 -35.43
CA ARG A 27 -7.84 8.36 -35.46
C ARG A 27 -8.17 6.87 -35.30
N HIS A 28 -7.44 5.98 -35.96
CA HIS A 28 -7.62 4.53 -35.78
C HIS A 28 -7.30 4.09 -34.35
N GLY A 29 -6.22 4.62 -33.76
CA GLY A 29 -5.88 4.36 -32.36
C GLY A 29 -6.99 4.81 -31.39
N LEU A 30 -7.56 6.00 -31.60
CA LEU A 30 -8.67 6.51 -30.79
C LEU A 30 -9.96 5.66 -30.92
N LEU A 31 -10.27 5.19 -32.14
CA LEU A 31 -11.42 4.31 -32.36
C LEU A 31 -11.23 2.96 -31.65
N SER A 32 -10.04 2.37 -31.76
CA SER A 32 -9.68 1.13 -31.07
C SER A 32 -9.74 1.29 -29.55
N ASP A 33 -9.27 2.42 -29.01
CA ASP A 33 -9.32 2.70 -27.57
C ASP A 33 -10.75 2.87 -27.07
N MET A 34 -11.60 3.55 -27.85
CA MET A 34 -13.01 3.70 -27.53
C MET A 34 -13.76 2.36 -27.55
N GLU A 35 -13.45 1.48 -28.51
CA GLU A 35 -14.03 0.13 -28.57
C GLU A 35 -13.62 -0.72 -27.35
N LEU A 36 -12.34 -0.68 -26.98
CA LEU A 36 -11.83 -1.36 -25.79
C LEU A 36 -12.47 -0.83 -24.49
N MET A 37 -12.63 0.50 -24.39
CA MET A 37 -13.32 1.14 -23.27
C MET A 37 -14.78 0.68 -23.19
N LYS A 38 -15.51 0.67 -24.31
CA LYS A 38 -16.90 0.19 -24.38
C LYS A 38 -17.01 -1.27 -23.96
N GLU A 39 -16.10 -2.13 -24.42
CA GLU A 39 -16.08 -3.54 -24.04
C GLU A 39 -15.91 -3.71 -22.52
N LYS A 40 -14.97 -2.99 -21.92
CA LYS A 40 -14.73 -3.06 -20.48
C LYS A 40 -15.92 -2.59 -19.66
N PHE A 41 -16.47 -1.42 -19.96
CA PHE A 41 -17.63 -0.92 -19.22
C PHE A 41 -18.88 -1.77 -19.46
N ALA A 42 -19.07 -2.34 -20.66
CA ALA A 42 -20.16 -3.28 -20.91
C ALA A 42 -20.05 -4.53 -20.02
N LYS A 43 -18.84 -5.10 -19.87
CA LYS A 43 -18.60 -6.24 -18.95
C LYS A 43 -18.88 -5.88 -17.49
N LEU A 44 -18.52 -4.67 -17.06
CA LEU A 44 -18.83 -4.18 -15.71
C LEU A 44 -20.35 -4.04 -15.49
N LEU A 45 -21.08 -3.53 -16.48
CA LEU A 45 -22.54 -3.39 -16.41
C LEU A 45 -23.27 -4.74 -16.39
N LEU A 46 -22.69 -5.77 -17.02
CA LEU A 46 -23.20 -7.14 -16.98
C LEU A 46 -22.92 -7.84 -15.64
N GLY A 47 -22.04 -7.29 -14.79
CA GLY A 47 -21.70 -7.89 -13.50
C GLY A 47 -21.13 -9.31 -13.65
N GLU A 48 -20.25 -9.52 -14.63
CA GLU A 48 -19.66 -10.84 -14.97
C GLU A 48 -20.65 -11.87 -15.54
N ASP A 49 -21.95 -11.59 -15.59
CA ASP A 49 -22.95 -12.42 -16.26
C ASP A 49 -23.04 -12.09 -17.75
N MET A 50 -22.22 -12.78 -18.55
CA MET A 50 -22.18 -12.61 -20.00
C MET A 50 -23.43 -13.16 -20.73
N SER A 51 -24.37 -13.80 -20.02
CA SER A 51 -25.65 -14.24 -20.60
C SER A 51 -26.67 -13.10 -20.72
N GLY A 52 -26.47 -12.01 -19.98
CA GLY A 52 -27.40 -10.88 -19.90
C GLY A 52 -28.61 -11.12 -19.01
N GLY A 53 -28.61 -12.19 -18.19
CA GLY A 53 -29.70 -12.56 -17.29
C GLY A 53 -29.80 -11.70 -16.02
N GLY A 54 -28.78 -10.90 -15.72
CA GLY A 54 -28.75 -10.03 -14.56
C GLY A 54 -28.55 -10.79 -13.24
N THR A 55 -28.09 -12.04 -13.31
CA THR A 55 -27.77 -12.87 -12.13
C THR A 55 -26.30 -12.76 -11.73
N GLY A 56 -25.63 -11.70 -12.19
CA GLY A 56 -24.23 -11.42 -11.94
C GLY A 56 -23.95 -10.82 -10.56
N VAL A 57 -22.72 -10.36 -10.38
CA VAL A 57 -22.26 -9.69 -9.16
C VAL A 57 -22.63 -8.20 -9.14
N SER A 58 -22.50 -7.57 -7.97
CA SER A 58 -22.71 -6.12 -7.84
C SER A 58 -21.71 -5.34 -8.69
N SER A 59 -22.04 -4.11 -9.11
CA SER A 59 -21.09 -3.24 -9.82
C SER A 59 -19.83 -2.95 -8.98
N ALA A 60 -20.00 -2.88 -7.65
CA ALA A 60 -18.87 -2.76 -6.72
C ALA A 60 -17.94 -3.98 -6.84
N LEU A 61 -18.46 -5.20 -6.75
CA LEU A 61 -17.63 -6.41 -6.84
C LEU A 61 -17.04 -6.59 -8.25
N ALA A 62 -17.81 -6.36 -9.32
CA ALA A 62 -17.32 -6.42 -10.69
C ALA A 62 -16.14 -5.46 -10.92
N LEU A 63 -16.18 -4.27 -10.33
CA LEU A 63 -15.12 -3.27 -10.46
C LEU A 63 -13.87 -3.67 -9.64
N SER A 64 -14.04 -4.22 -8.43
CA SER A 64 -12.94 -4.80 -7.64
C SER A 64 -12.24 -5.94 -8.40
N ASN A 65 -13.01 -6.84 -9.00
CA ASN A 65 -12.50 -7.93 -9.82
C ASN A 65 -11.78 -7.42 -11.07
N ALA A 66 -12.33 -6.41 -11.75
CA ALA A 66 -11.70 -5.82 -12.92
C ALA A 66 -10.35 -5.16 -12.60
N ILE A 67 -10.24 -4.43 -11.48
CA ILE A 67 -8.97 -3.85 -11.00
C ILE A 67 -7.97 -4.96 -10.69
N THR A 68 -8.40 -5.98 -9.95
CA THR A 68 -7.54 -7.13 -9.58
C THR A 68 -7.04 -7.89 -10.81
N ASN A 69 -7.92 -8.16 -11.77
CA ASN A 69 -7.58 -8.86 -13.01
C ASN A 69 -6.67 -8.03 -13.92
N LEU A 70 -6.86 -6.71 -13.97
CA LEU A 70 -5.94 -5.82 -14.69
C LEU A 70 -4.55 -5.87 -14.08
N ALA A 71 -4.44 -5.75 -12.75
CA ALA A 71 -3.18 -5.82 -12.04
C ALA A 71 -2.48 -7.17 -12.26
N ALA A 72 -3.21 -8.29 -12.17
CA ALA A 72 -2.67 -9.61 -12.46
C ALA A 72 -2.16 -9.74 -13.91
N SER A 73 -2.89 -9.20 -14.89
CA SER A 73 -2.47 -9.21 -16.30
C SER A 73 -1.26 -8.32 -16.58
N VAL A 74 -1.14 -7.19 -15.89
CA VAL A 74 -0.07 -6.20 -16.13
C VAL A 74 1.18 -6.54 -15.35
N PHE A 75 1.06 -6.93 -14.08
CA PHE A 75 2.17 -7.13 -13.15
C PHE A 75 2.48 -8.61 -12.89
N GLY A 76 1.63 -9.53 -13.33
CA GLY A 76 1.86 -10.97 -13.16
C GLY A 76 3.15 -11.47 -13.82
N GLU A 77 3.68 -10.73 -14.79
CA GLU A 77 4.97 -10.97 -15.46
C GLU A 77 6.15 -10.23 -14.82
N GLN A 78 5.95 -9.52 -13.71
CA GLN A 78 7.02 -8.79 -13.01
C GLN A 78 7.88 -9.73 -12.17
N TRP A 79 8.56 -10.66 -12.83
CA TRP A 79 9.39 -11.69 -12.19
C TRP A 79 10.81 -11.22 -11.84
N ARG A 80 11.19 -10.04 -12.33
CA ARG A 80 12.54 -9.48 -12.24
C ARG A 80 12.49 -8.04 -11.73
N LEU A 81 13.58 -7.59 -11.13
CA LEU A 81 13.85 -6.18 -10.87
C LEU A 81 14.34 -5.52 -12.16
N GLU A 82 13.38 -5.14 -13.00
CA GLU A 82 13.64 -4.44 -14.24
C GLU A 82 12.49 -3.46 -14.54
N PRO A 83 12.77 -2.40 -15.32
CA PRO A 83 11.73 -1.50 -15.80
C PRO A 83 10.63 -2.27 -16.53
N MET A 84 9.38 -1.89 -16.28
CA MET A 84 8.27 -2.38 -17.10
C MET A 84 8.43 -1.91 -18.55
N SER A 85 7.94 -2.69 -19.51
CA SER A 85 7.86 -2.22 -20.89
C SER A 85 6.95 -0.99 -21.01
N GLU A 86 7.29 -0.06 -21.90
CA GLU A 86 6.48 1.16 -22.10
C GLU A 86 5.04 0.83 -22.51
N GLU A 87 4.83 -0.27 -23.24
CA GLU A 87 3.50 -0.77 -23.59
C GLU A 87 2.70 -1.18 -22.34
N ARG A 88 3.30 -1.95 -21.42
CA ARG A 88 2.66 -2.37 -20.16
C ARG A 88 2.35 -1.18 -19.27
N LYS A 89 3.27 -0.20 -19.16
CA LYS A 89 3.04 1.05 -18.40
C LYS A 89 1.89 1.87 -18.99
N ALA A 90 1.88 2.07 -20.31
CA ALA A 90 0.84 2.82 -20.99
C ALA A 90 -0.53 2.14 -20.84
N ARG A 91 -0.56 0.81 -20.97
CA ARG A 91 -1.76 0.00 -20.76
C ARG A 91 -2.27 0.12 -19.32
N TRP A 92 -1.40 -0.03 -18.33
CA TRP A 92 -1.75 0.11 -16.91
C TRP A 92 -2.37 1.49 -16.63
N ARG A 93 -1.64 2.57 -16.95
CA ARG A 93 -2.08 3.95 -16.68
C ARG A 93 -3.44 4.24 -17.31
N LYS A 94 -3.64 3.81 -18.57
CA LYS A 94 -4.90 4.04 -19.30
C LYS A 94 -6.06 3.23 -18.73
N GLU A 95 -5.89 1.92 -18.58
CA GLU A 95 -6.98 1.04 -18.17
C GLU A 95 -7.35 1.23 -16.69
N VAL A 96 -6.38 1.51 -15.81
CA VAL A 96 -6.66 1.82 -14.39
C VAL A 96 -7.40 3.16 -14.29
N GLU A 97 -7.02 4.17 -15.07
CA GLU A 97 -7.71 5.46 -15.09
C GLU A 97 -9.18 5.32 -15.49
N TRP A 98 -9.50 4.45 -16.46
CA TRP A 98 -10.89 4.15 -16.81
C TRP A 98 -11.66 3.56 -15.62
N LEU A 99 -11.08 2.58 -14.92
CA LEU A 99 -11.73 1.95 -13.76
C LEU A 99 -11.90 2.93 -12.59
N LEU A 100 -10.92 3.81 -12.37
CA LEU A 100 -10.95 4.82 -11.30
C LEU A 100 -11.87 6.01 -11.62
N SER A 101 -12.20 6.28 -12.88
CA SER A 101 -13.03 7.42 -13.29
C SER A 101 -14.42 7.45 -12.62
N VAL A 102 -14.93 6.30 -12.20
CA VAL A 102 -16.19 6.21 -11.46
C VAL A 102 -16.13 7.00 -10.14
N SER A 103 -14.95 7.07 -9.51
CA SER A 103 -14.75 7.81 -8.25
C SER A 103 -14.92 9.33 -8.39
N ASP A 104 -14.77 9.89 -9.58
CA ASP A 104 -14.98 11.31 -9.85
C ASP A 104 -16.47 11.70 -9.80
N HIS A 105 -17.35 10.70 -9.92
CA HIS A 105 -18.80 10.86 -9.92
C HIS A 105 -19.46 10.48 -8.58
N ILE A 106 -18.67 10.01 -7.60
CA ILE A 106 -19.18 9.69 -6.25
C ILE A 106 -19.06 10.96 -5.39
N VAL A 107 -20.20 11.59 -5.14
CA VAL A 107 -20.28 12.90 -4.50
C VAL A 107 -21.17 12.91 -3.26
N GLU A 108 -20.84 13.78 -2.33
CA GLU A 108 -21.68 14.22 -1.23
C GLU A 108 -22.34 15.56 -1.60
N PHE A 109 -23.59 15.74 -1.19
CA PHE A 109 -24.29 17.01 -1.31
C PHE A 109 -24.04 17.82 -0.04
N VAL A 110 -23.27 18.90 -0.15
CA VAL A 110 -22.91 19.75 0.99
C VAL A 110 -23.58 21.13 0.88
N PRO A 111 -24.11 21.68 1.98
CA PRO A 111 -24.67 23.02 1.98
C PRO A 111 -23.57 24.05 1.76
N SER A 112 -23.85 25.05 0.94
CA SER A 112 -22.94 26.14 0.59
C SER A 112 -23.72 27.43 0.35
N GLN A 113 -22.98 28.51 0.11
CA GLN A 113 -23.53 29.82 -0.09
C GLN A 113 -22.95 30.44 -1.35
N GLN A 114 -23.82 30.89 -2.25
CA GLN A 114 -23.44 31.57 -3.48
C GLN A 114 -23.85 33.04 -3.40
N VAL A 115 -22.87 33.92 -3.58
CA VAL A 115 -23.11 35.37 -3.66
C VAL A 115 -23.22 35.75 -5.13
N SER A 116 -24.38 36.27 -5.53
CA SER A 116 -24.59 36.83 -6.87
C SER A 116 -23.80 38.12 -7.06
N GLY A 117 -23.57 38.53 -8.32
CA GLY A 117 -22.90 39.80 -8.65
C GLY A 117 -23.56 41.04 -8.02
N ASP A 118 -24.85 40.95 -7.67
CA ASP A 118 -25.62 41.99 -6.98
C ASP A 118 -25.41 42.00 -5.44
N GLY A 119 -24.48 41.21 -4.90
CA GLY A 119 -24.20 41.10 -3.46
C GLY A 119 -25.25 40.30 -2.66
N LYS A 120 -26.29 39.77 -3.32
CA LYS A 120 -27.28 38.90 -2.69
C LYS A 120 -26.72 37.51 -2.48
N SER A 121 -26.85 37.02 -1.26
CA SER A 121 -26.42 35.70 -0.85
C SER A 121 -27.57 34.70 -0.92
N MET A 122 -27.34 33.54 -1.54
CA MET A 122 -28.29 32.44 -1.66
C MET A 122 -27.67 31.16 -1.11
N GLU A 123 -28.41 30.46 -0.26
CA GLU A 123 -28.03 29.12 0.19
C GLU A 123 -28.29 28.12 -0.95
N ILE A 124 -27.26 27.35 -1.29
CA ILE A 124 -27.29 26.37 -2.37
C ILE A 124 -26.70 25.05 -1.88
N MET A 125 -27.08 23.95 -2.54
CA MET A 125 -26.38 22.67 -2.37
C MET A 125 -25.35 22.54 -3.48
N ILE A 126 -24.11 22.19 -3.11
CA ILE A 126 -23.05 21.89 -4.07
C ILE A 126 -22.66 20.42 -3.98
N THR A 127 -22.20 19.86 -5.09
CA THR A 127 -21.62 18.52 -5.13
C THR A 127 -20.14 18.60 -4.81
N GLN A 128 -19.68 17.80 -3.86
CA GLN A 128 -18.27 17.63 -3.52
C GLN A 128 -17.92 16.15 -3.58
N GLN A 129 -16.74 15.79 -4.10
CA GLN A 129 -16.30 14.40 -4.08
C GLN A 129 -16.29 13.87 -2.65
N ARG A 130 -16.77 12.63 -2.46
CA ARG A 130 -16.88 11.97 -1.16
C ARG A 130 -15.55 12.04 -0.40
N LYS A 131 -15.61 12.32 0.91
CA LYS A 131 -14.42 12.71 1.69
C LYS A 131 -13.30 11.67 1.66
N ASP A 132 -13.65 10.40 1.79
CA ASP A 132 -12.73 9.26 1.72
C ASP A 132 -12.03 9.16 0.36
N LEU A 133 -12.76 9.34 -0.74
CA LEU A 133 -12.22 9.29 -2.10
C LEU A 133 -11.30 10.47 -2.40
N ARG A 134 -11.72 11.67 -1.98
CA ARG A 134 -10.99 12.92 -2.22
C ARG A 134 -9.56 12.89 -1.66
N MET A 135 -9.37 12.24 -0.52
CA MET A 135 -8.05 12.10 0.10
C MET A 135 -7.29 10.86 -0.41
N ASN A 136 -7.96 9.71 -0.48
CA ASN A 136 -7.27 8.44 -0.72
C ASN A 136 -6.98 8.17 -2.19
N ILE A 137 -7.82 8.60 -3.15
CA ILE A 137 -7.56 8.36 -4.59
C ILE A 137 -6.27 9.03 -5.05
N PRO A 138 -6.01 10.33 -4.76
CA PRO A 138 -4.73 10.96 -5.11
C PRO A 138 -3.54 10.30 -4.41
N ALA A 139 -3.69 9.92 -3.14
CA ALA A 139 -2.65 9.21 -2.40
C ALA A 139 -2.28 7.87 -3.05
N LEU A 140 -3.27 7.05 -3.41
CA LEU A 140 -3.04 5.77 -4.07
C LEU A 140 -2.41 5.94 -5.47
N ARG A 141 -2.87 6.92 -6.26
CA ARG A 141 -2.25 7.23 -7.57
C ARG A 141 -0.79 7.63 -7.44
N LYS A 142 -0.43 8.30 -6.35
CA LYS A 142 0.95 8.68 -6.06
C LYS A 142 1.80 7.47 -5.67
N LEU A 143 1.28 6.59 -4.82
CA LEU A 143 1.95 5.33 -4.48
C LEU A 143 2.17 4.44 -5.73
N ASP A 144 1.19 4.39 -6.64
CA ASP A 144 1.30 3.72 -7.95
C ASP A 144 2.45 4.29 -8.78
N ALA A 145 2.47 5.62 -8.96
CA ALA A 145 3.53 6.30 -9.70
C ALA A 145 4.92 6.03 -9.10
N MET A 146 5.05 6.06 -7.77
CA MET A 146 6.29 5.77 -7.05
C MET A 146 6.77 4.33 -7.30
N LEU A 147 5.90 3.34 -7.26
CA LEU A 147 6.29 1.94 -7.53
C LEU A 147 6.81 1.74 -8.95
N ILE A 148 6.15 2.36 -9.94
CA ILE A 148 6.60 2.30 -11.33
C ILE A 148 7.97 3.00 -11.49
N GLU A 149 8.16 4.15 -10.83
CA GLU A 149 9.44 4.88 -10.84
C GLU A 149 10.57 4.07 -10.19
N TYR A 150 10.30 3.42 -9.04
CA TYR A 150 11.29 2.58 -8.38
C TYR A 150 11.70 1.38 -9.24
N LEU A 151 10.76 0.78 -9.99
CA LEU A 151 11.09 -0.24 -10.98
C LEU A 151 11.96 0.31 -12.13
N ASP A 152 11.69 1.54 -12.57
CA ASP A 152 12.47 2.20 -13.63
C ASP A 152 13.92 2.49 -13.22
N ASN A 153 14.16 2.71 -11.93
CA ASN A 153 15.50 2.93 -11.40
C ASN A 153 16.42 1.71 -11.55
N PHE A 154 15.88 0.49 -11.71
CA PHE A 154 16.67 -0.72 -11.96
C PHE A 154 17.23 -0.81 -13.39
N LYS A 155 16.87 0.09 -14.31
CA LYS A 155 17.39 0.12 -15.68
C LYS A 155 18.92 0.17 -15.78
N GLN A 156 19.56 0.82 -14.81
CA GLN A 156 21.00 1.10 -14.81
C GLN A 156 21.81 0.06 -14.03
N GLN A 157 21.14 -0.90 -13.39
CA GLN A 157 21.79 -1.90 -12.56
C GLN A 157 22.28 -3.08 -13.40
N ASN A 158 23.59 -3.33 -13.36
CA ASN A 158 24.24 -4.39 -14.13
C ASN A 158 25.01 -5.39 -13.25
N GLU A 159 25.02 -5.21 -11.93
CA GLU A 159 25.79 -6.07 -11.03
C GLU A 159 25.11 -7.41 -10.74
N PHE A 160 23.78 -7.49 -10.88
CA PHE A 160 23.05 -8.75 -10.77
C PHE A 160 22.34 -9.07 -12.08
N TRP A 161 22.11 -10.36 -12.34
CA TRP A 161 21.40 -10.81 -13.53
C TRP A 161 20.52 -12.02 -13.22
N TYR A 162 19.55 -12.26 -14.10
CA TYR A 162 18.63 -13.38 -13.98
C TYR A 162 19.00 -14.49 -14.96
N VAL A 163 19.12 -15.71 -14.46
CA VAL A 163 19.33 -16.92 -15.26
C VAL A 163 18.00 -17.57 -15.58
N SER A 164 17.85 -18.08 -16.81
CA SER A 164 16.64 -18.75 -17.26
C SER A 164 16.33 -19.99 -16.42
N ARG A 165 15.04 -20.26 -16.21
CA ARG A 165 14.53 -21.43 -15.47
C ARG A 165 15.04 -22.76 -16.03
N ASP A 166 15.16 -22.80 -17.36
CA ASP A 166 15.46 -24.00 -18.15
C ASP A 166 16.96 -24.11 -18.49
N ALA A 167 17.81 -23.26 -17.91
CA ALA A 167 19.26 -23.33 -18.06
C ALA A 167 19.84 -24.58 -17.36
N ASP A 168 20.96 -25.10 -17.87
CA ASP A 168 21.65 -26.26 -17.30
C ASP A 168 22.13 -25.98 -15.86
N GLU A 169 22.19 -27.03 -15.02
CA GLU A 169 22.61 -26.92 -13.61
C GLU A 169 24.02 -26.31 -13.44
N SER A 170 24.87 -26.40 -14.46
CA SER A 170 26.19 -25.74 -14.51
C SER A 170 26.10 -24.20 -14.58
N GLU A 171 25.05 -23.64 -15.18
CA GLU A 171 24.79 -22.19 -15.23
C GLU A 171 24.03 -21.70 -13.98
N LYS A 172 23.31 -22.60 -13.31
CA LYS A 172 22.58 -22.35 -12.04
C LYS A 172 23.47 -22.38 -10.79
N GLY A 173 24.66 -22.96 -10.88
CA GLY A 173 25.72 -22.92 -9.84
C GLY A 173 25.27 -23.35 -8.44
N ASN A 174 26.10 -23.09 -7.42
CA ASN A 174 25.86 -23.57 -6.05
C ASN A 174 24.78 -22.82 -5.24
N VAL A 175 24.00 -21.92 -5.86
CA VAL A 175 22.90 -21.26 -5.15
C VAL A 175 21.73 -22.22 -5.15
N GLN A 176 21.59 -22.97 -4.07
CA GLN A 176 20.46 -23.86 -3.83
C GLN A 176 19.18 -23.05 -4.01
N ARG A 177 18.35 -23.45 -4.98
CA ARG A 177 17.01 -22.89 -5.16
C ARG A 177 16.30 -22.93 -3.80
N THR A 178 15.72 -21.82 -3.37
CA THR A 178 14.61 -21.86 -2.43
C THR A 178 13.49 -22.63 -3.12
N ASP A 179 13.32 -23.90 -2.77
CA ASP A 179 12.51 -24.91 -3.48
C ASP A 179 11.03 -24.48 -3.66
N ASP A 180 10.58 -23.51 -2.86
CA ASP A 180 9.20 -23.03 -2.80
C ASP A 180 8.74 -22.17 -4.00
N LYS A 181 9.65 -21.65 -4.84
CA LYS A 181 9.31 -20.71 -5.94
C LYS A 181 9.90 -21.12 -7.29
N TRP A 182 9.72 -22.38 -7.68
CA TRP A 182 10.29 -22.99 -8.90
C TRP A 182 9.95 -22.27 -10.22
N TRP A 183 8.90 -21.45 -10.24
CA TRP A 183 8.46 -20.68 -11.42
C TRP A 183 9.23 -19.36 -11.63
N LEU A 184 10.01 -18.90 -10.65
CA LEU A 184 10.77 -17.65 -10.75
C LEU A 184 12.17 -17.86 -11.36
N PRO A 185 12.69 -16.89 -12.14
CA PRO A 185 14.09 -16.89 -12.57
C PRO A 185 15.06 -16.80 -11.39
N THR A 186 16.18 -17.52 -11.45
CA THR A 186 17.21 -17.47 -10.39
C THR A 186 18.06 -16.22 -10.56
N VAL A 187 18.18 -15.43 -9.49
CA VAL A 187 19.05 -14.25 -9.48
C VAL A 187 20.49 -14.61 -9.15
N ARG A 188 21.43 -13.93 -9.80
CA ARG A 188 22.88 -14.12 -9.66
C ARG A 188 23.56 -12.79 -9.43
N VAL A 189 24.68 -12.86 -8.73
CA VAL A 189 25.56 -11.74 -8.39
C VAL A 189 27.01 -12.13 -8.73
N PRO A 190 27.96 -11.18 -8.77
CA PRO A 190 29.35 -11.47 -9.08
C PRO A 190 29.96 -12.39 -8.00
N PRO A 191 31.01 -13.18 -8.30
CA PRO A 191 31.61 -14.10 -7.31
C PRO A 191 32.15 -13.42 -6.04
N SER A 192 32.44 -12.12 -6.08
CA SER A 192 32.84 -11.30 -4.94
C SER A 192 31.66 -10.72 -4.15
N GLY A 193 30.42 -11.00 -4.56
CA GLY A 193 29.23 -10.28 -4.15
C GLY A 193 29.08 -8.93 -4.88
N LEU A 194 28.00 -8.23 -4.55
CA LEU A 194 27.71 -6.86 -4.98
C LEU A 194 28.69 -5.87 -4.35
N SER A 195 28.98 -4.80 -5.10
CA SER A 195 29.72 -3.65 -4.57
C SER A 195 29.02 -3.04 -3.36
N GLU A 196 29.79 -2.39 -2.48
CA GLU A 196 29.20 -1.74 -1.30
C GLU A 196 28.21 -0.64 -1.69
N ALA A 197 28.50 0.11 -2.77
CA ALA A 197 27.61 1.13 -3.31
C ALA A 197 26.29 0.53 -3.80
N SER A 198 26.33 -0.53 -4.61
CA SER A 198 25.13 -1.19 -5.13
C SER A 198 24.31 -1.85 -4.02
N ARG A 199 24.97 -2.45 -3.03
CA ARG A 199 24.30 -3.00 -1.84
C ARG A 199 23.56 -1.93 -1.04
N LYS A 200 24.24 -0.82 -0.69
CA LYS A 200 23.62 0.30 0.04
C LYS A 200 22.45 0.88 -0.76
N TRP A 201 22.61 1.01 -2.07
CA TRP A 201 21.56 1.48 -2.95
C TRP A 201 20.35 0.54 -3.00
N ILE A 202 20.55 -0.78 -3.16
CA ILE A 202 19.45 -1.76 -3.15
C ILE A 202 18.74 -1.77 -1.79
N GLN A 203 19.49 -1.68 -0.69
CA GLN A 203 18.92 -1.58 0.65
C GLN A 203 18.06 -0.32 0.81
N HIS A 204 18.51 0.82 0.26
CA HIS A 204 17.71 2.04 0.23
C HIS A 204 16.44 1.89 -0.61
N GLN A 205 16.53 1.26 -1.79
CA GLN A 205 15.33 0.94 -2.59
C GLN A 205 14.35 0.04 -1.84
N LYS A 206 14.85 -0.93 -1.06
CA LYS A 206 14.00 -1.77 -0.20
C LYS A 206 13.21 -0.93 0.79
N GLU A 207 13.84 0.04 1.44
CA GLU A 207 13.17 0.92 2.40
C GLU A 207 12.11 1.80 1.74
N LEU A 208 12.43 2.38 0.58
CA LEU A 208 11.48 3.18 -0.20
C LEU A 208 10.23 2.38 -0.61
N VAL A 209 10.41 1.13 -1.06
CA VAL A 209 9.30 0.23 -1.42
C VAL A 209 8.51 -0.18 -0.17
N ASN A 210 9.18 -0.42 0.95
CA ASN A 210 8.56 -0.75 2.23
C ASN A 210 7.65 0.39 2.75
N GLN A 211 8.05 1.65 2.56
CA GLN A 211 7.19 2.80 2.89
C GLN A 211 5.91 2.81 2.06
N VAL A 212 6.00 2.52 0.75
CA VAL A 212 4.82 2.40 -0.11
C VAL A 212 3.93 1.23 0.32
N LEU A 213 4.52 0.07 0.64
CA LEU A 213 3.82 -1.08 1.16
C LEU A 213 3.01 -0.72 2.43
N LYS A 214 3.67 -0.12 3.42
CA LYS A 214 3.02 0.31 4.67
C LYS A 214 1.87 1.29 4.41
N ALA A 215 2.06 2.28 3.54
CA ALA A 215 1.04 3.26 3.21
C ALA A 215 -0.19 2.63 2.51
N ALA A 216 0.05 1.76 1.51
CA ALA A 216 -1.02 1.04 0.82
C ALA A 216 -1.80 0.12 1.79
N MET A 217 -1.09 -0.64 2.63
CA MET A 217 -1.67 -1.49 3.66
C MET A 217 -2.52 -0.69 4.66
N ALA A 218 -2.08 0.51 5.05
CA ALA A 218 -2.81 1.37 5.99
C ALA A 218 -4.14 1.85 5.39
N ILE A 219 -4.11 2.32 4.13
CA ILE A 219 -5.32 2.71 3.41
C ILE A 219 -6.26 1.51 3.26
N ASN A 220 -5.75 0.34 2.86
CA ASN A 220 -6.54 -0.88 2.70
C ASN A 220 -7.24 -1.29 4.01
N ALA A 221 -6.51 -1.31 5.13
CA ALA A 221 -7.10 -1.60 6.44
C ALA A 221 -8.17 -0.59 6.84
N ASN A 222 -7.92 0.70 6.61
CA ASN A 222 -8.88 1.73 6.98
C ASN A 222 -10.19 1.57 6.18
N VAL A 223 -10.11 1.28 4.89
CA VAL A 223 -11.29 1.02 4.05
C VAL A 223 -12.03 -0.23 4.54
N LEU A 224 -11.33 -1.34 4.75
CA LEU A 224 -11.94 -2.58 5.25
C LEU A 224 -12.61 -2.39 6.61
N MET A 225 -12.04 -1.57 7.49
CA MET A 225 -12.62 -1.25 8.80
C MET A 225 -13.96 -0.49 8.66
N GLU A 226 -14.05 0.46 7.73
CA GLU A 226 -15.26 1.25 7.46
C GLU A 226 -16.34 0.51 6.65
N MET A 227 -15.98 -0.58 5.96
CA MET A 227 -16.94 -1.42 5.24
C MET A 227 -17.91 -2.11 6.20
N GLU A 228 -19.19 -2.12 5.81
CA GLU A 228 -20.28 -2.76 6.55
C GLU A 228 -20.04 -4.27 6.69
N ILE A 229 -20.37 -4.83 7.87
CA ILE A 229 -20.28 -6.26 8.12
C ILE A 229 -21.54 -6.94 7.56
N PRO A 230 -21.43 -7.90 6.62
CA PRO A 230 -22.60 -8.55 6.05
C PRO A 230 -23.40 -9.34 7.09
N GLU A 231 -24.73 -9.30 7.00
CA GLU A 231 -25.61 -10.04 7.92
C GLU A 231 -25.36 -11.55 7.87
N ASP A 232 -25.09 -12.12 6.69
CA ASP A 232 -24.75 -13.54 6.53
C ASP A 232 -23.52 -13.95 7.36
N TYR A 233 -22.51 -13.07 7.44
CA TYR A 233 -21.35 -13.30 8.31
C TYR A 233 -21.78 -13.30 9.77
N ILE A 234 -22.60 -12.33 10.17
CA ILE A 234 -23.09 -12.21 11.55
C ILE A 234 -23.93 -13.44 11.96
N GLU A 235 -24.76 -13.95 11.07
CA GLU A 235 -25.56 -15.15 11.29
C GLU A 235 -24.70 -16.41 11.44
N SER A 236 -23.54 -16.45 10.77
CA SER A 236 -22.58 -17.56 10.90
C SER A 236 -21.74 -17.54 12.19
N LEU A 237 -21.75 -16.43 12.94
CA LEU A 237 -20.89 -16.26 14.11
C LEU A 237 -21.29 -17.19 15.27
N PRO A 238 -20.31 -17.66 16.08
CA PRO A 238 -20.60 -18.34 17.33
C PRO A 238 -21.43 -17.49 18.31
N LYS A 239 -22.15 -18.15 19.23
CA LYS A 239 -23.05 -17.48 20.20
C LYS A 239 -22.35 -16.46 21.13
N ASN A 240 -21.05 -16.63 21.38
CA ASN A 240 -20.28 -15.76 22.26
C ASN A 240 -18.77 -15.80 21.92
N GLY A 241 -18.04 -14.76 22.34
CA GLY A 241 -16.59 -14.64 22.09
C GLY A 241 -15.77 -15.79 22.68
N ARG A 242 -16.20 -16.40 23.79
CA ARG A 242 -15.52 -17.59 24.36
C ARG A 242 -15.61 -18.80 23.42
N SER A 243 -16.74 -18.98 22.72
CA SER A 243 -16.89 -20.03 21.71
C SER A 243 -16.05 -19.79 20.46
N SER A 244 -15.74 -18.52 20.14
CA SER A 244 -14.86 -18.15 19.01
C SER A 244 -13.37 -18.31 19.38
N LEU A 245 -12.96 -17.72 20.49
CA LEU A 245 -11.56 -17.73 20.96
C LEU A 245 -11.16 -19.06 21.59
N GLY A 246 -12.10 -19.89 22.03
CA GLY A 246 -11.79 -21.04 22.87
C GLY A 246 -11.37 -20.64 24.28
N GLU A 247 -11.31 -21.62 25.18
CA GLU A 247 -11.18 -21.38 26.62
C GLU A 247 -9.86 -20.72 27.02
N THR A 248 -8.74 -21.17 26.45
CA THR A 248 -7.40 -20.66 26.76
C THR A 248 -7.22 -19.21 26.30
N LEU A 249 -7.50 -18.90 25.04
CA LEU A 249 -7.33 -17.53 24.51
C LEU A 249 -8.32 -16.56 25.16
N TYR A 250 -9.55 -17.01 25.42
CA TYR A 250 -10.53 -16.19 26.15
C TYR A 250 -10.03 -15.86 27.55
N LYS A 251 -9.48 -16.83 28.29
CA LYS A 251 -8.91 -16.55 29.62
C LYS A 251 -7.81 -15.50 29.53
N ASN A 252 -6.86 -15.66 28.61
CA ASN A 252 -5.72 -14.76 28.47
C ASN A 252 -6.13 -13.33 28.06
N ILE A 253 -7.05 -13.17 27.09
CA ILE A 253 -7.47 -11.83 26.66
C ILE A 253 -8.32 -11.09 27.70
N THR A 254 -8.95 -11.84 28.62
CA THR A 254 -9.80 -11.29 29.69
C THR A 254 -9.09 -11.17 31.04
N ASP A 255 -7.78 -11.44 31.11
CA ASP A 255 -6.99 -11.36 32.33
C ASP A 255 -6.89 -9.90 32.84
N GLU A 256 -6.70 -9.70 34.14
CA GLU A 256 -6.53 -8.35 34.70
C GLU A 256 -5.22 -7.73 34.22
N ASP A 257 -4.14 -8.53 34.20
CA ASP A 257 -2.83 -8.15 33.67
C ASP A 257 -2.69 -8.68 32.23
N PHE A 258 -2.93 -7.81 31.24
CA PHE A 258 -2.81 -8.18 29.82
C PHE A 258 -1.59 -7.55 29.17
N ASP A 259 -0.79 -8.40 28.53
CA ASP A 259 0.26 -8.01 27.61
C ASP A 259 0.07 -8.75 26.28
N ALA A 260 0.04 -8.00 25.18
CA ALA A 260 -0.24 -8.53 23.85
C ALA A 260 0.91 -9.42 23.34
N GLU A 261 2.14 -9.12 23.75
CA GLU A 261 3.32 -9.89 23.38
C GLU A 261 3.33 -11.26 24.07
N THR A 262 3.08 -11.28 25.38
CA THR A 262 2.90 -12.51 26.16
C THR A 262 1.71 -13.33 25.64
N PHE A 263 0.61 -12.67 25.26
CA PHE A 263 -0.53 -13.34 24.64
C PHE A 263 -0.10 -14.06 23.35
N LEU A 264 0.57 -13.37 22.44
CA LEU A 264 1.01 -13.94 21.16
C LEU A 264 2.08 -15.03 21.32
N ALA A 265 2.99 -14.88 22.30
CA ALA A 265 3.99 -15.90 22.63
C ALA A 265 3.36 -17.20 23.15
N SER A 266 2.14 -17.14 23.70
CA SER A 266 1.38 -18.32 24.13
C SER A 266 0.64 -19.04 23.00
N VAL A 267 0.59 -18.46 21.80
CA VAL A 267 -0.10 -19.02 20.63
C VAL A 267 0.91 -19.60 19.64
N ASP A 268 0.54 -20.74 19.05
CA ASP A 268 1.32 -21.33 17.97
C ASP A 268 1.11 -20.56 16.65
N LEU A 269 2.12 -19.77 16.27
CA LEU A 269 2.15 -18.96 15.05
C LEU A 269 3.13 -19.54 14.00
N SER A 270 3.41 -20.85 14.06
CA SER A 270 4.40 -21.51 13.19
C SER A 270 4.02 -21.57 11.72
N THR A 271 2.74 -21.46 11.38
CA THR A 271 2.25 -21.53 9.99
C THR A 271 1.27 -20.42 9.69
N GLU A 272 1.24 -20.00 8.43
CA GLU A 272 0.31 -18.99 7.90
C GLU A 272 -1.16 -19.33 8.22
N HIS A 273 -1.54 -20.60 8.09
CA HIS A 273 -2.89 -21.06 8.44
C HIS A 273 -3.24 -20.85 9.91
N LYS A 274 -2.29 -21.04 10.84
CA LYS A 274 -2.52 -20.82 12.27
C LYS A 274 -2.63 -19.34 12.61
N ILE A 275 -1.82 -18.51 11.96
CA ILE A 275 -1.90 -17.05 12.08
C ILE A 275 -3.27 -16.56 11.58
N LEU A 276 -3.73 -17.07 10.44
CA LEU A 276 -5.02 -16.72 9.87
C LEU A 276 -6.20 -17.22 10.73
N ASP A 277 -6.12 -18.43 11.30
CA ASP A 277 -7.12 -18.95 12.24
C ASP A 277 -7.24 -18.03 13.47
N LEU A 278 -6.11 -17.61 14.05
CA LEU A 278 -6.11 -16.67 15.18
C LEU A 278 -6.77 -15.35 14.78
N LYS A 279 -6.39 -14.75 13.64
CA LYS A 279 -6.98 -13.51 13.13
C LYS A 279 -8.51 -13.64 13.00
N ASN A 280 -8.98 -14.70 12.34
CA ASN A 280 -10.42 -14.97 12.17
C ASN A 280 -11.17 -15.05 13.50
N ARG A 281 -10.61 -15.75 14.50
CA ARG A 281 -11.24 -15.94 15.81
C ARG A 281 -11.30 -14.66 16.63
N ILE A 282 -10.26 -13.82 16.53
CA ILE A 282 -10.23 -12.50 17.18
C ILE A 282 -11.25 -11.57 16.53
N GLU A 283 -11.26 -11.46 15.20
CA GLU A 283 -12.23 -10.62 14.47
C GLU A 283 -13.68 -11.01 14.77
N ALA A 284 -13.99 -12.31 14.69
CA ALA A 284 -15.30 -12.84 15.05
C ALA A 284 -15.71 -12.44 16.48
N SER A 285 -14.76 -12.42 17.42
CA SER A 285 -15.03 -12.03 18.81
C SER A 285 -15.28 -10.53 18.96
N VAL A 286 -14.53 -9.70 18.26
CA VAL A 286 -14.74 -8.25 18.19
C VAL A 286 -16.14 -7.95 17.65
N VAL A 287 -16.57 -8.61 16.56
CA VAL A 287 -17.91 -8.43 16.01
C VAL A 287 -19.00 -8.84 17.01
N ILE A 288 -18.82 -9.98 17.71
CA ILE A 288 -19.74 -10.44 18.75
C ILE A 288 -19.84 -9.43 19.91
N TRP A 289 -18.71 -8.87 20.36
CA TRP A 289 -18.69 -7.90 21.46
C TRP A 289 -19.34 -6.58 21.08
N LYS A 290 -19.02 -6.03 19.90
CA LYS A 290 -19.66 -4.83 19.34
C LYS A 290 -21.19 -4.99 19.24
N ARG A 291 -21.67 -6.11 18.69
CA ARG A 291 -23.13 -6.37 18.59
C ARG A 291 -23.81 -6.50 19.95
N LYS A 292 -23.16 -7.15 20.93
CA LYS A 292 -23.70 -7.29 22.29
C LYS A 292 -23.70 -5.99 23.09
N MET A 293 -22.90 -5.00 22.69
CA MET A 293 -22.96 -3.65 23.22
C MET A 293 -24.23 -2.95 22.71
N ASN A 294 -24.47 -2.96 21.41
CA ASN A 294 -25.58 -2.22 20.78
C ASN A 294 -26.98 -2.85 21.00
N ASN A 295 -27.10 -4.17 21.10
CA ASN A 295 -28.41 -4.85 21.23
C ASN A 295 -29.04 -4.78 22.63
N LYS A 296 -28.35 -4.27 23.65
CA LYS A 296 -28.82 -4.32 25.04
C LYS A 296 -29.53 -3.05 25.54
N ASP A 297 -29.54 -1.97 24.76
CA ASP A 297 -30.23 -0.72 25.13
C ASP A 297 -31.77 -0.82 25.09
N ALA A 298 -32.33 -1.85 24.45
CA ALA A 298 -33.78 -2.03 24.36
C ALA A 298 -34.42 -2.73 25.58
N LYS A 299 -33.65 -3.35 26.47
CA LYS A 299 -34.18 -4.08 27.64
C LYS A 299 -33.17 -4.09 28.80
N SER A 300 -33.32 -3.22 29.82
CA SER A 300 -33.23 -3.65 31.22
C SER A 300 -33.48 -2.56 32.29
N SER A 301 -33.99 -3.05 33.43
CA SER A 301 -34.31 -2.36 34.68
C SER A 301 -33.06 -1.93 35.48
N TRP A 302 -33.21 -0.92 36.33
CA TRP A 302 -32.19 -0.12 37.04
C TRP A 302 -31.08 -0.93 37.75
N GLY A 303 -31.38 -2.12 38.30
CA GLY A 303 -30.39 -3.00 38.96
C GLY A 303 -29.47 -3.77 38.00
N SER A 304 -29.88 -3.95 36.75
CA SER A 304 -29.06 -4.54 35.68
C SER A 304 -28.15 -3.51 35.03
N ALA A 305 -28.39 -2.21 35.21
CA ALA A 305 -27.62 -1.15 34.55
C ALA A 305 -26.20 -1.01 35.11
N ILE A 306 -25.99 -1.21 36.42
CA ILE A 306 -24.66 -1.06 37.06
C ILE A 306 -23.75 -2.27 36.77
N SER A 307 -24.27 -3.49 36.86
CA SER A 307 -23.52 -4.70 36.44
C SER A 307 -23.34 -4.75 34.92
N SER A 308 -24.24 -4.13 34.14
CA SER A 308 -24.09 -3.94 32.69
C SER A 308 -23.03 -2.89 32.35
N ALA A 309 -22.90 -1.81 33.12
CA ALA A 309 -21.85 -0.80 32.93
C ALA A 309 -20.45 -1.37 33.18
N ILE A 310 -20.28 -2.14 34.26
CA ILE A 310 -19.01 -2.85 34.54
C ILE A 310 -18.72 -3.93 33.48
N SER A 311 -19.76 -4.63 33.00
CA SER A 311 -19.63 -5.57 31.88
C SER A 311 -19.38 -4.88 30.54
N MET A 312 -19.66 -3.58 30.40
CA MET A 312 -19.49 -2.81 29.17
C MET A 312 -18.08 -2.23 29.10
N GLU A 313 -17.60 -1.62 30.18
CA GLU A 313 -16.21 -1.16 30.33
C GLU A 313 -15.21 -2.32 30.13
N LYS A 314 -15.48 -3.49 30.73
CA LYS A 314 -14.65 -4.69 30.49
C LYS A 314 -14.70 -5.18 29.03
N ARG A 315 -15.80 -4.98 28.31
CA ARG A 315 -15.90 -5.39 26.89
C ARG A 315 -15.20 -4.42 25.96
N GLU A 316 -15.26 -3.13 26.26
CA GLU A 316 -14.48 -2.10 25.55
C GLU A 316 -12.98 -2.36 25.74
N GLN A 317 -12.53 -2.75 26.94
CA GLN A 317 -11.16 -3.20 27.17
C GLN A 317 -10.80 -4.43 26.33
N PHE A 318 -11.68 -5.44 26.22
CA PHE A 318 -11.40 -6.62 25.40
C PHE A 318 -11.36 -6.30 23.91
N GLU A 319 -12.16 -5.33 23.46
CA GLU A 319 -12.13 -4.81 22.10
C GLU A 319 -10.80 -4.12 21.80
N ASP A 320 -10.34 -3.19 22.64
CA ASP A 320 -9.06 -2.49 22.46
C ASP A 320 -7.86 -3.46 22.49
N ARG A 321 -7.90 -4.46 23.37
CA ARG A 321 -6.90 -5.55 23.41
C ARG A 321 -6.91 -6.38 22.12
N ALA A 322 -8.08 -6.72 21.61
CA ALA A 322 -8.22 -7.47 20.36
C ALA A 322 -7.73 -6.66 19.14
N GLU A 323 -8.07 -5.38 19.07
CA GLU A 323 -7.59 -4.47 18.02
C GLU A 323 -6.07 -4.32 18.07
N THR A 324 -5.49 -4.22 19.27
CA THR A 324 -4.02 -4.23 19.46
C THR A 324 -3.37 -5.52 18.96
N ILE A 325 -3.95 -6.70 19.27
CA ILE A 325 -3.43 -7.97 18.76
C ILE A 325 -3.50 -8.02 17.22
N LEU A 326 -4.62 -7.60 16.62
CA LEU A 326 -4.77 -7.56 15.16
C LEU A 326 -3.74 -6.64 14.50
N LEU A 327 -3.43 -5.50 15.12
CA LEU A 327 -2.40 -4.58 14.66
C LEU A 327 -1.00 -5.24 14.69
N ILE A 328 -0.65 -5.92 15.79
CA ILE A 328 0.64 -6.62 15.91
C ILE A 328 0.74 -7.76 14.89
N LEU A 329 -0.34 -8.53 14.69
CA LEU A 329 -0.38 -9.58 13.68
C LEU A 329 -0.14 -9.02 12.27
N LYS A 330 -0.74 -7.87 11.95
CA LYS A 330 -0.52 -7.21 10.65
C LYS A 330 0.92 -6.72 10.46
N HIS A 331 1.55 -6.20 11.51
CA HIS A 331 2.94 -5.76 11.46
C HIS A 331 3.93 -6.93 11.35
N ARG A 332 3.72 -7.99 12.13
CA ARG A 332 4.61 -9.17 12.12
C ARG A 332 4.47 -10.01 10.86
N PHE A 333 3.28 -10.02 10.27
CA PHE A 333 2.96 -10.87 9.13
C PHE A 333 2.25 -10.05 8.03
N PRO A 334 2.97 -9.13 7.35
CA PRO A 334 2.37 -8.23 6.35
C PRO A 334 1.84 -8.95 5.10
N GLY A 335 2.16 -10.23 4.91
CA GLY A 335 1.68 -11.05 3.78
C GLY A 335 0.59 -12.05 4.13
N ILE A 336 -0.07 -11.94 5.30
CA ILE A 336 -1.14 -12.88 5.66
C ILE A 336 -2.31 -12.78 4.68
N PRO A 337 -3.00 -13.90 4.38
CA PRO A 337 -4.17 -13.88 3.53
C PRO A 337 -5.28 -13.04 4.17
N GLN A 338 -6.19 -12.56 3.32
CA GLN A 338 -7.40 -11.90 3.77
C GLN A 338 -8.18 -12.81 4.73
N SER A 339 -8.72 -12.24 5.81
CA SER A 339 -9.53 -13.00 6.74
C SER A 339 -10.89 -13.36 6.14
N ALA A 340 -11.60 -14.28 6.80
CA ALA A 340 -12.97 -14.60 6.43
C ALA A 340 -13.90 -13.37 6.53
N LEU A 341 -13.65 -12.47 7.48
CA LEU A 341 -14.39 -11.21 7.58
C LEU A 341 -14.06 -10.27 6.41
N ASP A 342 -12.78 -10.09 6.09
CA ASP A 342 -12.32 -9.27 4.97
C ASP A 342 -12.94 -9.76 3.64
N ILE A 343 -12.85 -11.07 3.38
CA ILE A 343 -13.43 -11.72 2.19
C ILE A 343 -14.94 -11.49 2.13
N SER A 344 -15.64 -11.67 3.25
CA SER A 344 -17.08 -11.46 3.32
C SER A 344 -17.45 -10.00 3.04
N LYS A 345 -16.75 -9.05 3.67
CA LYS A 345 -16.93 -7.61 3.42
C LYS A 345 -16.77 -7.28 1.94
N ILE A 346 -15.71 -7.78 1.29
CA ILE A 346 -15.47 -7.52 -0.14
C ILE A 346 -16.56 -8.16 -1.01
N GLN A 347 -16.92 -9.41 -0.74
CA GLN A 347 -17.89 -10.16 -1.53
C GLN A 347 -19.29 -9.53 -1.51
N TYR A 348 -19.74 -9.04 -0.36
CA TYR A 348 -21.10 -8.51 -0.19
C TYR A 348 -21.17 -6.97 -0.22
N ASN A 349 -20.04 -6.29 -0.42
CA ASN A 349 -20.00 -4.84 -0.55
C ASN A 349 -20.82 -4.34 -1.75
N LYS A 350 -21.54 -3.24 -1.52
CA LYS A 350 -22.31 -2.53 -2.54
C LYS A 350 -21.82 -1.10 -2.78
N ASP A 351 -20.90 -0.60 -1.96
CA ASP A 351 -20.30 0.71 -2.11
C ASP A 351 -19.18 0.67 -3.15
N VAL A 352 -19.41 1.31 -4.30
CA VAL A 352 -18.44 1.34 -5.40
C VAL A 352 -17.18 2.11 -5.01
N GLY A 353 -17.27 3.16 -4.19
CA GLY A 353 -16.11 3.93 -3.77
C GLY A 353 -15.19 3.12 -2.84
N TYR A 354 -15.76 2.39 -1.87
CA TYR A 354 -14.97 1.47 -1.05
C TYR A 354 -14.40 0.31 -1.85
N SER A 355 -15.13 -0.20 -2.85
CA SER A 355 -14.58 -1.21 -3.75
C SER A 355 -13.35 -0.71 -4.51
N ILE A 356 -13.39 0.52 -5.03
CA ILE A 356 -12.24 1.15 -5.69
C ILE A 356 -11.08 1.28 -4.71
N LEU A 357 -11.31 1.87 -3.53
CA LEU A 357 -10.26 2.11 -2.55
C LEU A 357 -9.63 0.81 -2.04
N GLU A 358 -10.44 -0.19 -1.70
CA GLU A 358 -9.99 -1.51 -1.23
C GLU A 358 -9.17 -2.21 -2.31
N SER A 359 -9.73 -2.38 -3.50
CA SER A 359 -9.09 -3.18 -4.55
C SER A 359 -7.84 -2.50 -5.09
N TYR A 360 -7.84 -1.17 -5.24
CA TYR A 360 -6.68 -0.43 -5.71
C TYR A 360 -5.56 -0.38 -4.66
N SER A 361 -5.88 -0.19 -3.38
CA SER A 361 -4.86 -0.29 -2.32
C SER A 361 -4.29 -1.70 -2.18
N ARG A 362 -5.13 -2.75 -2.28
CA ARG A 362 -4.70 -4.14 -2.22
C ARG A 362 -3.75 -4.54 -3.36
N ILE A 363 -4.02 -4.11 -4.59
CA ILE A 363 -3.11 -4.42 -5.71
C ILE A 363 -1.78 -3.69 -5.56
N LEU A 364 -1.76 -2.47 -4.98
CA LEU A 364 -0.52 -1.73 -4.75
C LEU A 364 0.30 -2.34 -3.63
N GLU A 365 -0.36 -2.80 -2.56
CA GLU A 365 0.24 -3.61 -1.51
C GLU A 365 0.89 -4.87 -2.11
N SER A 366 0.15 -5.62 -2.94
CA SER A 366 0.67 -6.84 -3.58
C SER A 366 1.86 -6.57 -4.50
N LEU A 367 1.82 -5.48 -5.28
CA LEU A 367 2.92 -5.07 -6.15
C LEU A 367 4.14 -4.66 -5.32
N ALA A 368 3.98 -3.82 -4.30
CA ALA A 368 5.06 -3.40 -3.43
C ALA A 368 5.71 -4.59 -2.71
N PHE A 369 4.91 -5.51 -2.18
CA PHE A 369 5.41 -6.75 -1.58
C PHE A 369 6.18 -7.61 -2.60
N THR A 370 5.69 -7.71 -3.84
CA THR A 370 6.38 -8.44 -4.91
C THR A 370 7.75 -7.84 -5.23
N VAL A 371 7.81 -6.51 -5.39
CA VAL A 371 9.08 -5.80 -5.64
C VAL A 371 10.05 -5.96 -4.46
N MET A 372 9.55 -5.80 -3.24
CA MET A 372 10.34 -5.99 -2.01
C MET A 372 10.90 -7.42 -1.93
N SER A 373 10.09 -8.45 -2.20
CA SER A 373 10.54 -9.85 -2.22
C SER A 373 11.65 -10.06 -3.26
N ARG A 374 11.58 -9.41 -4.43
CA ARG A 374 12.64 -9.53 -5.44
C ARG A 374 13.93 -8.83 -5.02
N ILE A 375 13.83 -7.72 -4.30
CA ILE A 375 15.00 -7.06 -3.69
C ILE A 375 15.64 -7.97 -2.65
N GLU A 376 14.83 -8.62 -1.81
CA GLU A 376 15.32 -9.60 -0.83
C GLU A 376 15.99 -10.81 -1.48
N ASP A 377 15.45 -11.31 -2.60
CA ASP A 377 16.07 -12.40 -3.36
C ASP A 377 17.50 -12.02 -3.82
N VAL A 378 17.72 -10.78 -4.27
CA VAL A 378 19.05 -10.26 -4.66
C VAL A 378 20.00 -10.16 -3.46
N LEU A 379 19.52 -9.55 -2.36
CA LEU A 379 20.31 -9.37 -1.15
C LEU A 379 20.70 -10.70 -0.52
N HIS A 380 19.83 -11.71 -0.60
CA HIS A 380 20.11 -13.07 -0.16
C HIS A 380 21.16 -13.76 -1.03
N ALA A 381 21.06 -13.63 -2.36
CA ALA A 381 22.08 -14.17 -3.27
C ALA A 381 23.46 -13.54 -3.03
N ASP A 382 23.49 -12.25 -2.71
CA ASP A 382 24.70 -11.54 -2.29
C ASP A 382 25.28 -12.05 -0.97
N SER A 383 24.46 -12.24 0.07
CA SER A 383 24.95 -12.76 1.36
C SER A 383 25.54 -14.16 1.22
N VAL A 384 24.85 -15.05 0.50
CA VAL A 384 25.31 -16.43 0.25
C VAL A 384 26.64 -16.45 -0.50
N THR A 385 26.81 -15.59 -1.50
CA THR A 385 28.05 -15.53 -2.29
C THR A 385 29.23 -15.02 -1.46
N ARG A 386 28.99 -14.03 -0.59
CA ARG A 386 30.00 -13.52 0.34
C ARG A 386 30.44 -14.56 1.37
N ASP A 387 29.51 -15.28 1.97
CA ASP A 387 29.84 -16.33 2.94
C ASP A 387 30.68 -17.44 2.30
N GLN A 388 30.39 -17.78 1.03
CA GLN A 388 31.21 -18.72 0.26
C GLN A 388 32.61 -18.16 -0.07
N SER A 389 32.72 -16.86 -0.37
CA SER A 389 34.02 -16.22 -0.62
C SER A 389 34.90 -16.20 0.64
N LEU A 390 34.30 -16.04 1.82
CA LEU A 390 34.98 -16.08 3.11
C LEU A 390 35.39 -17.51 3.48
N ALA A 391 34.49 -18.50 3.30
CA ALA A 391 34.80 -19.91 3.54
C ALA A 391 35.86 -20.48 2.59
N GLY A 392 35.89 -20.01 1.33
CA GLY A 392 36.93 -20.34 0.35
C GLY A 392 38.30 -19.75 0.68
N SER A 393 38.36 -18.70 1.51
CA SER A 393 39.60 -18.08 1.99
C SER A 393 40.21 -18.82 3.19
N GLU A 394 39.46 -19.66 3.92
CA GLU A 394 39.96 -20.31 5.14
C GLU A 394 40.69 -21.64 4.92
N THR A 395 40.77 -22.16 3.69
CA THR A 395 41.44 -23.45 3.42
C THR A 395 42.71 -23.29 2.57
N ARG A 396 43.82 -22.89 3.20
CA ARG A 396 45.21 -23.39 3.00
C ARG A 396 46.25 -22.45 3.65
N PRO A 397 46.97 -22.87 4.71
CA PRO A 397 48.29 -22.35 5.01
C PRO A 397 49.33 -23.29 4.38
N SER A 398 49.91 -22.90 3.24
CA SER A 398 51.16 -23.49 2.75
C SER A 398 52.33 -22.56 3.10
N VAL A 399 53.18 -23.06 3.98
CA VAL A 399 54.44 -22.48 4.46
C VAL A 399 55.45 -22.33 3.31
N ALA A 400 56.05 -21.14 3.16
CA ALA A 400 57.51 -20.90 3.09
C ALA A 400 57.87 -19.44 2.70
N ASP A 401 58.50 -18.74 3.64
CA ASP A 401 59.62 -17.77 3.60
C ASP A 401 59.80 -16.74 2.45
N SER A 402 59.87 -15.44 2.81
CA SER A 402 61.09 -14.58 2.82
C SER A 402 60.81 -13.05 2.81
N GLU A 403 61.18 -12.37 3.91
CA GLU A 403 61.71 -10.99 4.11
C GLU A 403 61.10 -9.68 3.52
N PRO A 404 61.34 -8.50 4.17
CA PRO A 404 60.50 -7.31 4.06
C PRO A 404 61.08 -6.19 3.16
N ILE A 405 60.20 -5.44 2.48
CA ILE A 405 60.56 -4.18 1.82
C ILE A 405 59.54 -3.08 2.18
N ALA A 406 60.06 -1.98 2.72
CA ALA A 406 59.36 -0.75 3.04
C ALA A 406 59.06 0.09 1.78
N GLY A 407 57.91 0.79 1.74
CA GLY A 407 57.65 1.80 0.72
C GLY A 407 56.22 2.34 0.62
N ILE A 408 55.90 3.34 1.45
CA ILE A 408 55.06 4.53 1.19
C ILE A 408 53.63 4.29 0.61
N ALA A 409 52.65 4.29 1.51
CA ALA A 409 51.27 4.70 1.21
C ALA A 409 51.13 6.21 1.52
N THR A 410 50.58 6.98 0.58
CA THR A 410 50.04 8.32 0.85
C THR A 410 48.56 8.18 1.19
N PRO A 411 48.05 8.79 2.28
CA PRO A 411 46.62 8.74 2.60
C PRO A 411 45.86 9.76 1.74
N LEU A 412 44.78 9.32 1.08
CA LEU A 412 43.78 10.22 0.51
C LEU A 412 42.80 10.65 1.60
N ASP A 413 42.46 11.94 1.60
CA ASP A 413 41.76 12.67 2.66
C ASP A 413 40.25 12.36 2.66
N PRO A 414 39.68 11.79 3.75
CA PRO A 414 38.25 11.45 3.87
C PRO A 414 37.30 12.64 3.78
N ALA A 415 37.80 13.88 3.92
CA ALA A 415 36.97 15.07 3.94
C ALA A 415 36.39 15.46 2.57
N GLU A 416 37.11 15.22 1.47
CA GLU A 416 36.64 15.60 0.12
C GLU A 416 35.54 14.66 -0.44
N GLU A 417 35.41 13.45 0.10
CA GLU A 417 34.37 12.49 -0.32
C GLU A 417 33.05 12.71 0.45
N ILE A 418 33.13 13.20 1.68
CA ILE A 418 31.98 13.56 2.53
C ILE A 418 31.26 14.81 1.99
N ASP A 419 32.00 15.81 1.50
CA ASP A 419 31.40 17.01 0.88
C ASP A 419 30.71 16.73 -0.47
N LYS A 420 31.09 15.67 -1.17
CA LYS A 420 30.38 15.20 -2.38
C LYS A 420 29.08 14.46 -2.05
N LEU A 421 29.03 13.73 -0.93
CA LEU A 421 27.82 13.04 -0.46
C LEU A 421 26.80 14.01 0.12
N ASN A 422 27.23 15.01 0.90
CA ASN A 422 26.36 16.04 1.46
C ASN A 422 25.66 16.90 0.39
N ASN A 423 26.33 17.16 -0.74
CA ASN A 423 25.75 17.90 -1.86
C ASN A 423 24.70 17.10 -2.67
N MET A 424 24.66 15.76 -2.53
CA MET A 424 23.62 14.91 -3.13
C MET A 424 22.41 14.75 -2.20
N GLU A 425 22.60 14.72 -0.88
CA GLU A 425 21.54 14.66 0.14
C GLU A 425 20.72 15.96 0.21
N ALA A 426 21.36 17.13 0.03
CA ALA A 426 20.69 18.42 0.12
C ALA A 426 19.62 18.67 -0.97
N ASN A 427 19.65 17.92 -2.07
CA ASN A 427 18.75 18.15 -3.20
C ASN A 427 17.43 17.36 -3.15
N ASN A 428 17.23 16.44 -2.20
CA ASN A 428 16.01 15.60 -2.15
C ASN A 428 15.47 15.30 -0.74
N SER A 429 15.81 16.10 0.28
CA SER A 429 15.19 15.98 1.61
C SER A 429 13.77 16.56 1.60
N MET A 430 12.80 15.75 1.17
CA MET A 430 11.40 15.89 1.57
C MET A 430 10.98 14.58 2.21
N THR A 431 10.50 14.64 3.45
CA THR A 431 9.90 13.47 4.09
C THR A 431 8.59 13.13 3.37
N LEU A 432 8.18 11.86 3.43
CA LEU A 432 6.95 11.40 2.76
C LEU A 432 5.73 12.14 3.32
N SER A 433 5.74 12.54 4.59
CA SER A 433 4.75 13.42 5.22
C SER A 433 4.76 14.84 4.63
N ASP A 434 5.93 15.47 4.46
CA ASP A 434 6.06 16.79 3.82
C ASP A 434 5.56 16.77 2.37
N PHE A 435 5.78 15.66 1.66
CA PHE A 435 5.36 15.49 0.27
C PHE A 435 3.87 15.13 0.14
N MET A 436 3.26 14.50 1.14
CA MET A 436 1.84 14.11 1.17
C MET A 436 0.91 15.26 1.60
N GLY A 437 1.45 16.41 2.03
CA GLY A 437 0.67 17.56 2.47
C GLY A 437 -0.08 17.30 3.78
N TRP A 438 0.41 16.37 4.61
CA TRP A 438 -0.13 16.09 5.94
C TRP A 438 0.41 17.08 6.98
N GLN A 439 0.41 18.37 6.66
CA GLN A 439 0.62 19.40 7.67
C GLN A 439 -0.65 19.46 8.52
N PHE A 440 -0.56 19.05 9.79
CA PHE A 440 -1.57 19.40 10.78
C PHE A 440 -1.49 20.90 11.01
N ASP A 441 -2.52 21.63 10.55
CA ASP A 441 -2.68 23.05 10.87
C ASP A 441 -2.85 23.22 12.39
N ILE A 442 -1.74 23.43 13.09
CA ILE A 442 -1.75 24.02 14.42
C ILE A 442 -1.82 25.54 14.22
N ASP A 443 -2.98 26.07 14.58
CA ASP A 443 -3.30 27.46 14.89
C ASP A 443 -3.38 28.49 13.75
N THR A 444 -4.62 28.81 13.37
CA THR A 444 -5.03 30.20 13.10
C THR A 444 -6.27 30.55 13.91
N GLN A 445 -6.08 30.84 15.21
CA GLN A 445 -7.09 31.59 15.95
C GLN A 445 -7.02 33.07 15.55
N THR A 446 -8.09 33.53 14.92
CA THR A 446 -8.43 34.94 14.73
C THR A 446 -8.36 35.69 16.07
N LYS A 447 -7.45 36.66 16.15
CA LYS A 447 -7.37 37.64 17.24
C LYS A 447 -8.63 38.51 17.23
N LYS A 448 -9.41 38.45 18.30
CA LYS A 448 -10.26 39.58 18.74
C LYS A 448 -9.61 40.17 19.99
N GLU A 449 -9.24 41.43 19.90
CA GLU A 449 -8.86 42.24 21.05
C GLU A 449 -10.14 42.72 21.76
N ASP A 450 -10.14 42.70 23.09
CA ASP A 450 -10.86 43.69 23.89
C ASP A 450 -10.18 43.88 25.26
N GLU A 451 -10.40 45.08 25.80
CA GLU A 451 -9.71 45.81 26.86
C GLU A 451 -9.78 45.15 28.25
N ASP A 452 -8.65 44.67 28.76
CA ASP A 452 -7.99 45.14 29.99
C ASP A 452 -6.85 44.17 30.33
N GLY A 453 -5.61 44.67 30.31
CA GLY A 453 -4.41 43.84 30.43
C GLY A 453 -4.22 43.23 31.82
N LYS A 454 -4.60 41.95 31.99
CA LYS A 454 -4.08 41.07 33.05
C LYS A 454 -4.19 39.58 32.70
N LEU A 455 -3.04 38.95 32.48
CA LEU A 455 -2.89 37.49 32.32
C LEU A 455 -3.11 36.77 33.67
N VAL A 456 -4.20 36.03 33.79
CA VAL A 456 -4.37 34.97 34.79
C VAL A 456 -4.61 33.67 34.04
N LYS A 457 -3.69 32.71 34.17
CA LYS A 457 -3.84 31.36 33.62
C LYS A 457 -4.87 30.59 34.45
N GLN A 458 -6.03 30.27 33.86
CA GLN A 458 -6.86 29.14 34.28
C GLN A 458 -6.74 28.02 33.24
N PRO A 459 -6.66 26.74 33.64
CA PRO A 459 -6.67 25.63 32.70
C PRO A 459 -8.10 25.39 32.19
N PRO A 460 -8.34 25.25 30.87
CA PRO A 460 -9.66 24.96 30.37
C PRO A 460 -9.99 23.47 30.52
N SER A 461 -11.23 23.22 30.97
CA SER A 461 -11.89 21.93 31.10
C SER A 461 -12.00 21.20 29.76
N ILE A 462 -11.61 19.93 29.75
CA ILE A 462 -11.75 19.01 28.62
C ILE A 462 -13.22 18.58 28.56
N VAL A 463 -13.94 19.01 27.53
CA VAL A 463 -15.16 18.36 27.07
C VAL A 463 -14.76 17.49 25.88
N VAL A 464 -14.69 16.18 26.14
CA VAL A 464 -14.34 15.14 25.17
C VAL A 464 -15.46 15.00 24.15
N ALA A 465 -15.15 15.19 22.87
CA ALA A 465 -15.92 14.66 21.75
C ALA A 465 -14.96 13.80 20.90
N ASN A 466 -15.17 12.49 20.98
CA ASN A 466 -14.52 11.36 20.32
C ASN A 466 -13.64 11.65 19.09
N ASN A 467 -12.32 11.49 19.26
CA ASN A 467 -11.34 11.32 18.19
C ASN A 467 -11.05 9.82 17.99
N LYS A 468 -11.38 9.27 16.81
CA LYS A 468 -10.79 8.03 16.27
C LYS A 468 -9.69 8.37 15.25
N LEU A 469 -8.70 9.14 15.68
CA LEU A 469 -7.46 9.44 14.94
C LEU A 469 -6.23 8.77 15.57
N SER A 470 -6.43 7.93 16.60
CA SER A 470 -5.37 7.38 17.45
C SER A 470 -4.48 6.30 16.81
N ASN A 471 -4.73 5.89 15.56
CA ASN A 471 -3.95 4.82 14.92
C ASN A 471 -2.74 5.33 14.13
N LEU A 472 -2.71 6.62 13.75
CA LEU A 472 -1.56 7.22 13.05
C LEU A 472 -0.51 7.74 14.04
N GLU A 473 -0.93 8.39 15.13
CA GLU A 473 0.00 8.88 16.17
C GLU A 473 0.71 7.74 16.93
N LYS A 474 0.05 6.58 17.06
CA LYS A 474 0.67 5.38 17.67
C LYS A 474 1.73 4.73 16.77
N LEU A 475 1.90 5.13 15.51
CA LEU A 475 2.91 4.54 14.61
C LEU A 475 4.27 5.25 14.71
N GLU A 476 4.32 6.52 15.11
CA GLU A 476 5.57 7.28 15.20
C GLU A 476 6.30 7.07 16.54
N THR A 477 5.62 6.58 17.58
CA THR A 477 6.21 6.43 18.92
C THR A 477 6.97 5.11 19.17
N TRP A 478 7.10 4.22 18.18
CA TRP A 478 7.76 2.91 18.35
C TRP A 478 9.14 2.80 17.69
N GLU A 479 9.74 3.91 17.27
CA GLU A 479 11.14 3.98 16.79
C GLU A 479 12.09 4.66 17.81
N ALA A 480 11.91 4.39 19.10
CA ALA A 480 12.87 4.78 20.15
C ALA A 480 13.37 3.57 20.95
#